data_AF-A0A7Y9UGS4-F1
#
_entry.id   AF-A0A7Y9UGS4-F1
#
_cell.length_a   1.000
_cell.length_b   1.000
_cell.length_c   1.000
_cell.angle_alpha   90.00
_cell.angle_beta   90.00
_cell.angle_gamma   90.00
#
_symmetry.space_group_name_H-M   'P 1'
#
loop_
_entity.id
_entity.type
_entity.pdbx_description
1 polymer ?
#
loop_
_entity_poly.entity_id
_entity_poly.type
_entity_poly.pdbx_seq_one_letter_code
_entity_poly.pdbx_strand_id
1 'polypeptide(L)' 'MPSQPSLVDLRSNSGTTPAIYIPAKTGDIFVLDRRDGHQLVPAPEKPVPQGAAPGDRLSPTQPFSGLSFRPPGVLTGAEM' A
#
# COMPACT_ATOMS: atom_id res chain seq x y z
N MET A 1 -6.32 -14.34 3.88
CA MET A 1 -7.08 -13.44 2.99
C MET A 1 -6.63 -12.01 3.24
N PRO A 2 -6.36 -11.18 2.21
CA PRO A 2 -6.25 -9.72 2.40
C PRO A 2 -7.59 -9.17 2.90
N SER A 3 -7.59 -7.98 3.51
CA SER A 3 -8.83 -7.29 3.88
C SER A 3 -9.70 -7.04 2.65
N GLN A 4 -11.01 -7.03 2.86
CA GLN A 4 -11.97 -6.67 1.82
C GLN A 4 -11.68 -5.24 1.31
N PRO A 5 -11.54 -5.03 -0.01
CA PRO A 5 -11.44 -3.70 -0.58
C PRO A 5 -12.74 -2.91 -0.44
N SER A 6 -12.63 -1.59 -0.35
CA SER A 6 -13.77 -0.67 -0.28
C SER A 6 -13.80 0.24 -1.49
N LEU A 7 -14.99 0.39 -2.10
CA LEU A 7 -15.23 1.38 -3.16
C LEU A 7 -15.70 2.69 -2.55
N VAL A 8 -15.11 3.80 -2.98
CA VAL A 8 -15.47 5.13 -2.50
C VAL A 8 -15.43 6.16 -3.62
N ASP A 9 -16.05 7.30 -3.38
CA ASP A 9 -15.95 8.48 -4.24
C ASP A 9 -15.12 9.56 -3.51
N LEU A 10 -13.90 9.79 -3.98
CA LEU A 10 -12.99 10.78 -3.44
C LEU A 10 -13.36 12.17 -3.95
N ARG A 11 -13.78 13.05 -3.05
CA ARG A 11 -14.11 14.44 -3.38
C ARG A 11 -12.89 15.32 -3.17
N SER A 12 -12.56 16.11 -4.18
CA SER A 12 -11.46 17.09 -4.14
C SER A 12 -11.84 18.37 -4.88
N ASN A 13 -10.99 19.39 -4.84
CA ASN A 13 -11.22 20.64 -5.56
C ASN A 13 -11.25 20.46 -7.09
N SER A 14 -10.67 19.39 -7.62
CA SER A 14 -10.72 19.05 -9.05
C SER A 14 -11.92 18.19 -9.45
N GLY A 15 -12.79 17.84 -8.49
CA GLY A 15 -13.99 17.04 -8.71
C GLY A 15 -13.99 15.73 -7.91
N THR A 16 -14.85 14.80 -8.34
CA THR A 16 -15.04 13.49 -7.71
C THR A 16 -14.33 12.41 -8.52
N THR A 17 -13.41 11.68 -7.88
CA THR A 17 -12.70 10.54 -8.47
C THR A 17 -13.21 9.24 -7.85
N PRO A 18 -13.74 8.29 -8.65
CA PRO A 18 -14.14 6.98 -8.14
C PRO A 18 -12.89 6.16 -7.79
N ALA A 19 -12.75 5.75 -6.53
CA ALA A 19 -11.56 5.07 -6.03
C ALA A 19 -11.88 3.70 -5.41
N ILE A 20 -10.85 2.86 -5.35
CA ILE A 20 -10.81 1.63 -4.56
C ILE A 20 -9.70 1.74 -3.51
N TYR A 21 -10.03 1.42 -2.26
CA TYR A 21 -9.08 1.27 -1.17
C TYR A 21 -8.77 -0.19 -0.95
N ILE A 22 -7.49 -0.52 -0.91
CA ILE A 22 -7.01 -1.89 -0.72
C ILE A 22 -6.04 -1.89 0.47
N PRO A 23 -6.53 -2.16 1.68
CA PRO A 23 -5.63 -2.30 2.83
C PRO A 23 -4.83 -3.60 2.72
N ALA A 24 -3.56 -3.54 3.10
CA ALA A 24 -2.66 -4.67 3.20
C ALA A 24 -2.36 -4.98 4.67
N LYS A 25 -2.01 -6.24 4.95
CA LYS A 25 -1.69 -6.69 6.32
C LYS A 25 -0.53 -5.94 6.97
N THR A 26 0.34 -5.36 6.15
CA THR A 26 1.46 -4.54 6.59
C THR A 26 1.03 -3.17 7.11
N GLY A 27 -0.23 -2.75 6.96
CA GLY A 27 -0.71 -1.43 7.36
C GLY A 27 -0.73 -0.40 6.22
N ASP A 28 -0.30 -0.78 5.02
CA ASP A 28 -0.46 0.05 3.82
C ASP A 28 -1.91 0.08 3.33
N ILE A 29 -2.30 1.23 2.79
CA ILE A 29 -3.52 1.35 2.01
C ILE A 29 -3.15 1.79 0.61
N PHE A 30 -3.37 0.92 -0.38
CA PHE A 30 -3.25 1.30 -1.78
C PHE A 30 -4.55 1.95 -2.25
N VAL A 31 -4.43 3.11 -2.92
CA VAL A 31 -5.56 3.89 -3.40
C VAL A 31 -5.43 4.07 -4.90
N LEU A 32 -6.34 3.48 -5.64
CA LEU A 32 -6.34 3.49 -7.10
C LEU A 32 -7.64 4.08 -7.63
N ASP A 33 -7.60 4.73 -8.79
CA ASP A 33 -8.81 4.98 -9.58
C ASP A 33 -9.35 3.62 -10.02
N ARG A 34 -10.59 3.33 -9.65
CA ARG A 34 -11.15 1.99 -9.87
C ARG A 34 -11.50 1.70 -11.33
N ARG A 35 -11.39 2.69 -12.22
CA ARG A 35 -11.72 2.56 -13.64
C ARG A 35 -10.54 2.01 -14.45
N ASP A 36 -9.32 2.42 -14.11
CA ASP A 36 -8.11 2.12 -14.89
C ASP A 36 -6.93 1.62 -14.04
N GLY A 37 -7.04 1.65 -12.71
CA GLY A 37 -5.98 1.23 -11.79
C GLY A 37 -4.90 2.30 -11.59
N HIS A 38 -5.08 3.53 -12.07
CA HIS A 38 -4.12 4.60 -11.84
C HIS A 38 -3.94 4.89 -10.35
N GLN A 39 -2.70 5.07 -9.91
CA GLN A 39 -2.40 5.37 -8.51
C GLN A 39 -2.85 6.78 -8.14
N LEU A 40 -3.77 6.89 -7.18
CA LEU A 40 -4.19 8.18 -6.62
C LEU A 40 -3.34 8.58 -5.41
N VAL A 41 -2.77 7.58 -4.72
CA VAL A 41 -1.72 7.78 -3.71
C VAL A 41 -0.44 7.13 -4.24
N PRO A 42 0.72 7.83 -4.20
CA PRO A 42 1.98 7.26 -4.67
C PRO A 42 2.33 5.97 -3.93
N ALA A 43 2.77 4.96 -4.67
CA ALA A 43 3.30 3.73 -4.08
C ALA A 43 4.67 3.37 -4.69
N PRO A 44 5.74 4.11 -4.34
CA PRO A 44 7.07 3.87 -4.90
C PRO A 44 7.60 2.48 -4.55
N GLU A 45 8.30 1.87 -5.52
CA GLU A 45 9.07 0.64 -5.34
C GLU A 45 10.25 0.89 -4.40
N LYS A 46 10.44 0.00 -3.41
CA LYS A 46 11.57 0.04 -2.48
C LYS A 46 12.25 -1.33 -2.44
N PRO A 47 13.59 -1.39 -2.29
CA PRO A 47 14.29 -2.65 -2.07
C PRO A 47 13.73 -3.41 -0.87
N VAL A 48 13.59 -4.73 -1.01
CA VAL A 48 13.14 -5.63 0.07
C VAL A 48 14.16 -6.75 0.30
N PRO A 49 14.18 -7.40 1.48
CA PRO A 49 15.09 -8.51 1.74
C PRO A 49 14.98 -9.62 0.68
N GLN A 50 16.14 -10.17 0.28
CA GLN A 50 16.25 -11.14 -0.83
C GLN A 50 16.58 -12.58 -0.38
N GLY A 51 16.43 -12.89 0.92
CA GLY A 51 16.72 -14.20 1.48
C GLY A 51 15.60 -15.23 1.23
N ALA A 52 15.39 -15.61 -0.03
CA ALA A 52 14.36 -16.57 -0.43
C ALA A 52 14.65 -17.98 0.10
N ALA A 53 13.59 -18.77 0.35
CA ALA A 53 13.75 -20.20 0.63
C ALA A 53 14.24 -20.95 -0.63
N PRO A 54 14.87 -22.13 -0.48
CA PRO A 54 15.32 -22.90 -1.65
C PRO A 54 14.18 -23.19 -2.63
N GLY A 55 14.35 -22.74 -3.88
CA GLY A 55 13.35 -22.89 -4.95
C GLY A 55 12.46 -21.67 -5.18
N ASP A 56 12.44 -20.69 -4.26
CA ASP A 56 11.66 -19.46 -4.41
C ASP A 56 12.38 -18.41 -5.26
N ARG A 57 11.59 -17.61 -6.00
CA ARG A 57 12.07 -16.42 -6.72
C ARG A 57 11.43 -15.17 -6.14
N LEU A 58 12.25 -14.24 -5.65
CA LEU A 58 11.79 -12.95 -5.12
C LEU A 58 11.96 -11.84 -6.15
N SER A 59 11.12 -10.81 -6.01
CA SER A 59 11.34 -9.51 -6.65
C SER A 59 12.37 -8.71 -5.82
N PRO A 60 13.30 -7.98 -6.45
CA PRO A 60 14.25 -7.13 -5.73
C PRO A 60 13.57 -5.98 -4.98
N THR A 61 12.42 -5.52 -5.47
CA THR A 61 11.65 -4.41 -4.90
C THR A 61 10.18 -4.76 -4.73
N GLN A 62 9.49 -4.01 -3.85
CA GLN A 62 8.04 -4.02 -3.69
C GLN A 62 7.50 -2.59 -3.55
N PRO A 63 6.22 -2.34 -3.86
CA PRO A 63 5.60 -1.03 -3.69
C PRO A 63 5.24 -0.75 -2.23
N PHE A 64 5.48 0.48 -1.77
CA PHE A 64 5.15 0.94 -0.42
C PHE A 64 4.22 2.14 -0.54
N SER A 65 2.98 2.01 -0.08
CA SER A 65 2.03 3.13 -0.17
C SER A 65 2.49 4.34 0.63
N GLY A 66 2.30 5.53 0.06
CA GLY A 66 2.43 6.81 0.77
C GLY A 66 1.34 7.03 1.82
N LEU A 67 0.26 6.25 1.78
CA LEU A 67 -0.76 6.17 2.83
C LEU A 67 -0.57 4.87 3.60
N SER A 68 0.03 4.97 4.79
CA SER A 68 0.36 3.82 5.62
C SER A 68 0.13 4.12 7.10
N PHE A 69 -0.38 3.14 7.83
CA PHE A 69 -0.42 3.15 9.29
C PHE A 69 0.84 2.54 9.92
N ARG A 70 1.85 2.22 9.11
CA ARG A 70 3.11 1.72 9.63
C ARG A 70 3.83 2.81 10.44
N PRO A 71 4.40 2.47 11.59
CA PRO A 71 5.25 3.41 12.32
C PRO A 71 6.45 3.81 11.44
N PRO A 72 6.92 5.07 11.54
CA PRO A 72 8.00 5.59 10.70
C PRO A 72 9.39 4.99 11.03
N GLY A 73 9.47 4.02 11.95
CA GLY A 73 10.70 3.36 12.35
C GLY A 73 10.42 2.09 13.15
N VAL A 74 11.50 1.47 13.64
CA VAL A 74 11.41 0.36 14.59
C VAL A 74 10.93 0.94 15.92
N LEU A 75 9.76 0.51 16.36
CA LEU A 75 9.23 0.87 17.68
C LEU A 75 10.05 0.18 18.76
N THR A 76 10.42 0.91 19.81
CA THR A 76 10.93 0.36 21.06
C THR A 76 9.78 0.03 22.00
N GLY A 77 10.04 -0.77 23.05
CA GLY A 77 9.00 -1.17 24.01
C GLY A 77 8.34 -0.01 24.77
N ALA A 78 8.95 1.18 24.81
CA ALA A 78 8.38 2.38 25.42
C ALA A 78 7.47 3.18 24.48
N GLU A 79 7.48 2.87 23.18
CA GLU A 79 6.75 3.57 22.12
C GLU A 79 5.55 2.76 21.59
N MET A 80 5.31 1.59 22.21
CA MET A 80 4.16 0.72 21.95
C MET A 80 2.98 1.15 22.83
#